data_AF-A0A919Y287-F1
#
_entry.id   AF-A0A919Y287-F1
#
_cell.length_a   1.000
_cell.length_b   1.000
_cell.length_c   1.000
_cell.angle_alpha   90.00
_cell.angle_beta   90.00
_cell.angle_gamma   90.00
#
_symmetry.space_group_name_H-M   'P 1'
#
loop_
_entity.id
_entity.type
_entity.pdbx_description
1 polymer ?
#
loop_
_entity_poly.entity_id
_entity_poly.type
_entity_poly.pdbx_seq_one_letter_code
_entity_poly.pdbx_strand_id
1 'polypeptide(L)' 'MAINKERFNELLDRLSDKDLELVSELMERLSQKKSPHREVPLDDEPTTQDDLDAINKAKEAYLKGELINFKDVEHELRS' A
#
# COMPACT_ATOMS: atom_id res chain seq x y z
N MET A 1 8.80 -9.31 -3.84
CA MET A 1 8.38 -9.28 -5.25
C MET A 1 8.76 -7.91 -5.79
N ALA A 2 9.85 -7.80 -6.55
CA ALA A 2 10.34 -6.50 -7.02
C ALA A 2 9.46 -6.02 -8.18
N ILE A 3 8.83 -4.86 -8.03
CA ILE A 3 8.12 -4.19 -9.13
C ILE A 3 9.19 -3.77 -10.14
N ASN A 4 9.18 -4.36 -11.34
CA ASN A 4 10.05 -3.95 -12.43
C ASN A 4 9.61 -2.57 -12.95
N LYS A 5 10.58 -1.74 -13.34
CA LYS A 5 10.34 -0.37 -13.86
C LYS A 5 9.33 -0.36 -15.02
N GLU A 6 9.33 -1.41 -15.84
CA GLU A 6 8.42 -1.58 -16.97
C GLU A 6 6.96 -1.66 -16.52
N ARG A 7 6.65 -2.48 -15.50
CA ARG A 7 5.29 -2.62 -14.98
C ARG A 7 4.81 -1.37 -14.26
N PHE A 8 5.74 -0.57 -13.72
CA PHE A 8 5.40 0.74 -13.16
C PHE A 8 4.97 1.72 -14.26
N ASN A 9 5.69 1.75 -15.39
CA ASN A 9 5.33 2.60 -16.53
C ASN A 9 3.99 2.17 -17.15
N GLU A 10 3.73 0.87 -17.28
CA GLU A 10 2.44 0.38 -17.77
C GLU A 10 1.25 0.79 -16.88
N LEU A 11 1.47 0.93 -15.57
CA LEU A 11 0.45 1.38 -14.63
C LEU A 11 0.23 2.90 -14.72
N LEU A 12 1.31 3.66 -14.98
CA LEU A 12 1.23 5.09 -15.23
C LEU A 12 0.48 5.41 -16.54
N ASP A 13 0.75 4.67 -17.62
CA ASP A 13 0.11 4.87 -18.92
C ASP A 13 -1.40 4.56 -18.92
N ARG A 14 -1.89 3.82 -17.92
CA ARG A 14 -3.32 3.48 -17.76
C ARG A 14 -4.11 4.52 -16.96
N LEU A 15 -3.44 5.47 -16.33
CA LEU A 15 -4.09 6.52 -15.54
C LEU A 15 -4.62 7.62 -16.47
N SER A 16 -5.79 8.18 -16.14
CA SER A 16 -6.30 9.34 -16.85
C SER A 16 -5.54 10.60 -16.45
N ASP A 17 -5.57 11.65 -17.27
CA ASP A 17 -4.87 12.92 -16.97
C ASP A 17 -5.28 13.53 -15.62
N LYS A 18 -6.54 13.32 -15.20
CA LYS A 18 -7.04 13.73 -13.88
C LYS A 18 -6.43 12.92 -12.73
N ASP A 19 -6.20 11.64 -12.95
CA ASP A 19 -5.61 10.77 -11.95
C ASP A 19 -4.09 10.99 -11.86
N LEU A 20 -3.43 11.40 -12.95
CA LEU A 20 -2.03 11.79 -12.96
C LEU A 20 -1.75 13.00 -12.07
N GLU A 21 -2.63 14.00 -12.07
CA GLU A 21 -2.51 15.18 -11.20
C GLU A 21 -2.64 14.79 -9.72
N LEU A 22 -3.61 13.93 -9.40
CA LEU A 22 -3.84 13.40 -8.06
C LEU A 22 -2.65 12.54 -7.57
N VAL A 23 -2.13 11.66 -8.42
CA VAL A 23 -0.96 10.82 -8.10
C VAL A 23 0.29 11.67 -7.92
N SER A 24 0.45 12.74 -8.71
CA SER A 24 1.57 13.68 -8.58
C SER A 24 1.52 14.42 -7.24
N GLU A 25 0.35 14.92 -6.84
CA GLU A 25 0.16 15.59 -5.55
C GLU A 25 0.39 14.62 -4.37
N LEU A 26 -0.07 13.37 -4.50
CA LEU A 26 0.14 12.32 -3.50
C LEU A 26 1.63 11.94 -3.37
N MET A 27 2.32 11.78 -4.50
CA MET A 27 3.77 11.52 -4.53
C MET A 27 4.57 12.68 -3.97
N GLU A 28 4.17 13.92 -4.24
CA GLU A 28 4.81 15.12 -3.70
C GLU A 28 4.64 15.18 -2.17
N ARG A 29 3.43 14.96 -1.65
CA ARG A 29 3.18 14.87 -0.20
C ARG A 29 3.93 13.73 0.48
N LEU A 30 4.07 12.58 -0.19
CA LEU A 30 4.86 11.43 0.29
C LEU A 30 6.37 11.74 0.29
N SER A 31 6.86 12.41 -0.76
CA SER A 31 8.25 12.83 -0.90
C SER A 31 8.62 13.87 0.16
N GLN A 32 7.75 14.85 0.39
CA GLN A 32 7.94 15.88 1.41
C GLN A 32 7.92 15.33 2.85
N LYS A 33 7.29 14.17 3.09
CA LYS A 33 7.32 13.47 4.40
C LYS A 33 8.66 12.80 4.74
N LYS A 34 9.64 12.82 3.83
CA LYS A 34 11.02 12.41 4.13
C LYS A 34 11.78 13.59 4.74
N SER A 35 11.57 13.83 6.03
CA SER A 35 12.57 14.55 6.82
C SER A 35 13.91 13.83 6.66
N PRO A 36 15.05 14.53 6.43
CA PRO A 36 16.36 13.90 6.26
C PRO A 36 16.86 13.13 7.49
N HIS A 37 16.13 13.18 8.61
CA HIS A 37 16.39 12.48 9.86
C HIS A 37 15.25 11.57 10.31
N ARG A 38 14.31 11.22 9.42
CA ARG A 38 13.37 10.15 9.71
C ARG A 38 14.10 8.83 9.45
N GLU A 39 14.96 8.45 10.39
CA GLU A 39 15.41 7.07 10.53
C GLU A 39 14.15 6.24 10.75
N VAL A 40 13.58 5.71 9.67
CA VAL A 40 12.61 4.62 9.80
C VAL A 40 13.43 3.51 10.45
N PRO A 41 13.14 3.13 11.71
CA PRO A 41 13.86 2.04 12.32
C PRO A 41 13.68 0.85 11.40
N LEU A 42 14.80 0.32 10.92
CA LEU A 42 14.78 -0.93 10.20
C LEU A 42 14.20 -1.95 11.18
N ASP A 43 13.19 -2.67 10.73
CA ASP A 43 12.63 -3.77 11.48
C ASP A 43 13.66 -4.91 11.44
N ASP A 44 14.59 -4.84 12.39
CA ASP A 44 15.66 -5.83 12.59
C ASP A 44 15.14 -7.04 13.40
N GLU A 45 13.84 -7.14 13.66
CA GLU A 45 13.25 -8.29 14.34
C GLU A 45 13.28 -9.52 13.41
N PRO A 46 13.74 -10.69 13.91
CA PRO A 46 13.71 -11.90 13.12
C PRO A 46 12.26 -12.29 12.87
N THR A 47 11.93 -12.66 11.62
CA THR A 47 10.60 -13.18 11.30
C THR A 47 10.29 -14.38 12.19
N THR A 48 9.25 -14.24 13.00
CA THR A 48 8.81 -15.26 13.94
C THR A 48 7.76 -16.18 13.31
N GLN A 49 7.43 -17.27 14.00
CA GLN A 49 6.34 -18.14 13.57
C GLN A 49 4.98 -17.43 13.62
N ASP A 50 4.81 -16.49 14.55
CA ASP A 50 3.58 -15.71 14.70
C ASP A 50 3.34 -14.83 13.45
N ASP A 51 4.41 -14.27 12.88
CA ASP A 51 4.34 -13.48 11.63
C ASP A 51 3.89 -14.35 10.44
N LEU A 52 4.44 -15.56 10.35
CA LEU A 52 4.07 -16.53 9.30
C LEU A 52 2.60 -16.95 9.43
N ASP A 53 2.14 -17.19 10.66
CA ASP A 53 0.76 -17.58 10.94
C ASP A 53 -0.20 -16.43 10.66
N ALA A 54 0.17 -15.20 10.99
CA ALA A 54 -0.60 -14.00 10.65
C ALA A 54 -0.74 -13.81 9.13
N ILE A 55 0.35 -14.01 8.37
CA ILE A 55 0.32 -13.92 6.90
C ILE A 55 -0.59 -15.00 6.31
N ASN A 56 -0.52 -16.23 6.81
CA ASN A 56 -1.36 -17.33 6.33
C ASN A 56 -2.83 -17.08 6.64
N LYS A 57 -3.14 -16.62 7.86
CA LYS A 57 -4.50 -16.26 8.25
C LYS A 57 -5.07 -15.13 7.40
N ALA A 58 -4.28 -14.11 7.08
CA ALA A 58 -4.68 -13.02 6.20
C ALA A 58 -4.98 -13.52 4.78
N LYS A 59 -4.15 -14.43 4.23
CA LYS A 59 -4.40 -15.06 2.94
C LYS A 59 -5.69 -15.89 2.93
N GLU A 60 -5.95 -16.64 4.00
CA GLU A 60 -7.19 -17.39 4.13
C GLU A 60 -8.41 -16.46 4.21
N ALA A 61 -8.35 -15.38 5.00
CA ALA A 61 -9.42 -14.40 5.10
C ALA A 61 -9.70 -13.69 3.76
N TYR A 62 -8.64 -13.39 2.99
CA TYR A 62 -8.76 -12.88 1.63
C TYR A 62 -9.50 -13.86 0.72
N LEU A 63 -9.10 -15.13 0.73
CA LEU A 63 -9.73 -16.17 -0.10
C LEU A 63 -11.18 -16.46 0.32
N LYS A 64 -11.49 -16.33 1.62
CA LYS A 64 -12.85 -16.50 2.17
C LYS A 64 -13.74 -15.27 1.96
N GLY A 65 -13.17 -14.13 1.53
CA GLY A 65 -13.92 -12.88 1.36
C GLY A 65 -14.35 -12.24 2.67
N GLU A 66 -13.67 -12.54 3.78
CA GLU A 66 -13.95 -12.00 5.12
C GLU A 66 -13.29 -10.63 5.37
N LEU A 67 -12.58 -10.09 4.38
CA LEU A 67 -11.93 -8.80 4.47
C LEU A 67 -12.90 -7.65 4.22
N ILE A 68 -12.57 -6.51 4.81
CA ILE A 68 -13.34 -5.26 4.70
C ILE A 68 -13.43 -4.86 3.23
N ASN A 69 -14.66 -4.66 2.75
CA ASN A 69 -14.87 -4.32 1.36
C ASN A 69 -14.66 -2.81 1.16
N PHE A 70 -14.28 -2.38 -0.05
CA PHE A 70 -14.03 -0.96 -0.34
C PHE A 70 -15.22 -0.05 0.03
N LYS A 71 -16.44 -0.56 -0.12
CA LYS A 71 -17.67 0.14 0.26
C LYS A 71 -17.80 0.39 1.76
N ASP A 72 -17.29 -0.52 2.58
CA ASP A 72 -17.33 -0.38 4.04
C ASP A 72 -16.35 0.71 4.50
N VAL A 73 -15.20 0.81 3.83
CA VAL A 73 -14.21 1.88 4.06
C VAL A 73 -14.74 3.25 3.61
N GLU A 74 -15.47 3.33 2.50
CA GLU A 74 -16.12 4.57 2.06
C GLU A 74 -17.18 5.08 3.03
N HIS A 75 -17.90 4.17 3.70
CA HIS A 75 -18.92 4.53 4.68
C HIS A 75 -18.29 5.12 5.95
N GLU A 76 -17.18 4.55 6.44
CA GLU A 76 -16.50 5.07 7.63
C GLU A 76 -15.79 6.40 7.37
N LEU A 77 -15.23 6.63 6.18
CA LEU A 77 -14.53 7.88 5.85
C LEU A 77 -15.45 9.08 5.60
N ARG A 78 -16.76 8.85 5.45
CA ARG A 78 -17.78 9.89 5.20
C ARG A 78 -18.70 10.15 6.39
N SER A 79 -18.49 9.46 7.52
CA SER A 79 -19.14 9.74 8.82
C SER A 79 -18.35 10.74 9.65
#